data_AF-A0A9C9X6E1-F1
#
_entry.id   AF-A0A9C9X6E1-F1
#
_cell.length_a   1.000
_cell.length_b   1.000
_cell.length_c   1.000
_cell.angle_alpha   90.00
_cell.angle_beta   90.00
_cell.angle_gamma   90.00
#
_symmetry.space_group_name_H-M   'P 1'
#
loop_
_entity.id
_entity.type
_entity.pdbx_description
1 polymer ?
#
loop_
_entity_poly.entity_id
_entity_poly.type
_entity_poly.pdbx_seq_one_letter_code
_entity_poly.pdbx_strand_id
1 'polypeptide(L)' 'MIKTFTLKHIDPEDALQLVRESTAIDYMINWGCNIDKKNRRLIFQLKHGGGDFPEELQKAAHELEKFIKSIDVAPE' A
#
# COMPACT_ATOMS: atom_id res chain seq x y z
N MET A 1 -5.92 2.53 10.24
CA MET A 1 -5.76 3.63 9.28
C MET A 1 -6.16 3.17 7.88
N ILE A 2 -6.84 4.00 7.08
CA ILE A 2 -7.14 3.70 5.67
C ILE A 2 -6.31 4.62 4.77
N LYS A 3 -5.67 4.07 3.75
CA LYS A 3 -4.87 4.79 2.75
C LYS A 3 -5.33 4.41 1.36
N THR A 4 -5.56 5.41 0.51
CA THR A 4 -5.99 5.20 -0.87
C THR A 4 -4.92 5.75 -1.80
N PHE A 5 -4.43 4.89 -2.69
CA PHE A 5 -3.47 5.26 -3.73
C PHE A 5 -4.15 5.16 -5.10
N THR A 6 -3.97 6.17 -5.94
CA THR A 6 -4.44 6.14 -7.33
C THR A 6 -3.24 5.88 -8.23
N LEU A 7 -3.33 4.84 -9.05
CA LEU A 7 -2.26 4.39 -9.93
C LEU A 7 -2.50 4.91 -11.34
N LYS A 8 -1.42 5.34 -12.02
CA LYS A 8 -1.50 5.92 -13.35
C LYS A 8 -0.93 5.02 -14.43
N HIS A 9 0.15 4.32 -14.12
CA HIS A 9 0.99 3.61 -15.08
C HIS A 9 0.95 2.10 -14.88
N ILE A 10 0.87 1.64 -13.64
CA ILE A 10 0.75 0.21 -13.31
C ILE A 10 -0.71 -0.20 -13.09
N ASP A 11 -1.05 -1.44 -13.42
CA ASP A 11 -2.34 -2.01 -13.11
C ASP A 11 -2.46 -2.29 -11.60
N PRO A 12 -3.64 -2.06 -11.00
CA PRO A 12 -3.81 -2.26 -9.56
C PRO A 12 -3.53 -3.67 -9.07
N GLU A 13 -3.80 -4.68 -9.89
CA GLU A 13 -3.56 -6.08 -9.53
C GLU A 13 -2.05 -6.38 -9.47
N ASP A 14 -1.30 -5.97 -10.48
CA ASP A 14 0.17 -6.08 -10.50
C ASP A 14 0.81 -5.28 -9.37
N ALA A 15 0.33 -4.05 -9.13
CA ALA A 15 0.82 -3.22 -8.04
C ALA A 15 0.57 -3.87 -6.67
N LEU A 16 -0.59 -4.50 -6.45
CA LEU A 16 -0.86 -5.23 -5.22
C LEU A 16 0.06 -6.46 -5.09
N GLN A 17 0.32 -7.17 -6.18
CA GLN A 17 1.24 -8.31 -6.16
C GLN A 17 2.64 -7.87 -5.75
N LEU A 18 3.17 -6.79 -6.36
CA LEU A 18 4.46 -6.22 -5.99
C LEU A 18 4.52 -5.79 -4.52
N VAL A 19 3.44 -5.20 -4.00
CA VAL A 19 3.35 -4.85 -2.57
C VAL A 19 3.42 -6.09 -1.68
N ARG A 20 2.76 -7.19 -2.06
CA ARG A 20 2.81 -8.46 -1.31
C ARG A 20 4.19 -9.10 -1.32
N GLU A 21 4.91 -8.98 -2.42
CA GLU A 21 6.27 -9.50 -2.56
C GLU A 21 7.31 -8.57 -1.88
N SER A 22 6.94 -7.31 -1.65
CA SER A 22 7.77 -6.33 -0.96
C SER A 22 7.74 -6.50 0.57
N THR A 23 8.82 -6.06 1.21
CA THR A 23 8.87 -5.84 2.66
C THR A 23 8.44 -4.41 3.05
N ALA A 24 7.64 -3.74 2.20
CA ALA A 24 7.25 -2.33 2.41
C ALA A 24 6.32 -2.14 3.62
N ILE A 25 5.58 -3.19 4.01
CA ILE A 25 4.72 -3.19 5.20
C ILE A 25 5.36 -4.11 6.24
N ASP A 26 5.64 -3.55 7.41
CA ASP A 26 6.25 -4.28 8.53
C ASP A 26 5.37 -5.45 9.00
N TYR A 27 5.99 -6.55 9.45
CA TYR A 27 5.28 -7.76 9.87
C TYR A 27 4.37 -7.54 11.09
N MET A 28 4.62 -6.51 11.90
CA MET A 28 3.77 -6.13 13.03
C MET A 28 2.47 -5.44 12.59
N ILE A 29 2.39 -5.02 11.33
CA ILE A 29 1.22 -4.36 10.74
C ILE A 29 0.37 -5.40 10.01
N ASN A 30 -0.80 -5.68 10.58
CA ASN A 30 -1.86 -6.35 9.84
C ASN A 30 -2.42 -5.41 8.78
N TRP A 31 -2.55 -5.91 7.56
CA TRP A 31 -3.07 -5.11 6.47
C TRP A 31 -4.03 -5.88 5.58
N GLY A 32 -4.99 -5.16 5.02
CA GLY A 32 -5.85 -5.61 3.93
C GLY A 32 -5.79 -4.61 2.79
N CYS A 33 -6.04 -5.06 1.57
CA CYS A 33 -6.12 -4.18 0.41
C CYS A 33 -7.38 -4.51 -0.39
N ASN A 34 -8.07 -3.46 -0.85
CA ASN A 34 -9.17 -3.56 -1.77
C ASN A 34 -8.81 -2.83 -3.07
N ILE A 35 -9.17 -3.44 -4.20
CA ILE A 35 -8.84 -2.94 -5.53
C ILE A 35 -10.09 -2.31 -6.14
N ASP A 36 -10.01 -1.02 -6.46
CA ASP A 36 -11.01 -0.35 -7.28
C ASP A 36 -10.49 -0.23 -8.72
N LYS A 37 -10.82 -1.24 -9.54
CA LYS A 37 -10.38 -1.30 -10.95
C LYS A 37 -10.93 -0.12 -11.77
N LYS A 38 -12.15 0.34 -11.46
CA LYS A 38 -12.83 1.41 -12.19
C LYS A 38 -12.08 2.73 -12.15
N ASN A 39 -11.54 3.12 -10.99
CA ASN A 39 -10.77 4.35 -10.84
C ASN A 39 -9.25 4.10 -10.72
N ARG A 40 -8.80 2.86 -10.98
CA ARG A 40 -7.41 2.41 -10.82
C ARG A 40 -6.83 2.75 -9.44
N ARG A 41 -7.54 2.38 -8.37
CA ARG A 41 -7.13 2.68 -6.99
C ARG A 41 -6.86 1.43 -6.17
N LEU A 42 -5.90 1.56 -5.26
CA LEU A 42 -5.64 0.62 -4.18
C LEU A 42 -6.05 1.25 -2.84
N ILE A 43 -6.87 0.54 -2.08
CA ILE A 43 -7.37 1.00 -0.78
C ILE A 43 -6.81 0.05 0.28
N PHE A 44 -5.79 0.51 0.99
CA PHE A 44 -5.14 -0.21 2.06
C PHE A 44 -5.77 0.11 3.40
N GLN A 45 -6.06 -0.94 4.17
CA GLN A 45 -6.47 -0.85 5.56
C GLN A 45 -5.33 -1.39 6.42
N LEU A 46 -4.66 -0.50 7.15
CA LEU A 46 -3.53 -0.82 8.03
C LEU A 46 -4.01 -0.85 9.49
N LYS A 47 -3.65 -1.89 10.23
CA LYS A 47 -3.93 -2.06 11.67
C LYS A 47 -2.71 -2.68 12.35
N HIS A 48 -2.32 -2.15 13.50
CA HIS A 48 -1.24 -2.74 14.27
C HIS A 48 -1.76 -3.98 15.01
N GLY A 49 -1.01 -5.10 14.98
CA GLY A 49 -1.45 -6.36 15.57
C GLY A 49 -1.46 -6.39 17.10
N GLY A 50 -0.62 -5.55 17.73
CA GLY A 50 -0.39 -5.54 19.18
C GLY A 50 -1.10 -4.44 19.98
N GLY A 51 -1.93 -3.58 19.37
CA GLY A 51 -2.57 -2.45 20.06
C GLY A 51 -2.60 -1.15 19.25
N ASP A 52 -2.79 -0.02 19.91
CA ASP A 52 -2.82 1.30 19.25
C ASP A 52 -1.41 1.90 19.18
N PHE A 53 -0.74 1.69 18.05
CA PHE A 53 0.61 2.21 17.76
C PHE A 53 0.54 3.13 16.53
N PRO A 54 0.14 4.40 16.72
CA PRO A 54 -0.10 5.30 15.60
C PRO A 54 1.17 5.66 14.83
N GLU A 55 2.32 5.76 15.50
CA GLU A 55 3.61 6.08 14.88
C GLU A 55 4.07 4.98 13.91
N GLU A 56 3.95 3.72 14.31
CA GLU A 56 4.32 2.58 13.47
C GLU A 56 3.38 2.44 12.27
N LEU A 57 2.08 2.65 12.49
CA LEU A 57 1.10 2.71 11.40
C LEU A 57 1.40 3.82 10.41
N GLN A 58 1.81 4.99 10.90
CA GLN A 58 2.18 6.12 10.06
C GLN A 58 3.46 5.84 9.27
N LYS A 59 4.47 5.22 9.90
CA LYS A 59 5.70 4.82 9.24
C LYS A 59 5.43 3.79 8.14
N ALA A 60 4.64 2.75 8.43
CA ALA A 60 4.26 1.75 7.44
C ALA A 60 3.46 2.36 6.29
N ALA A 61 2.55 3.30 6.58
CA ALA A 61 1.82 4.01 5.53
C ALA A 61 2.74 4.86 4.63
N HIS A 62 3.78 5.46 5.21
CA HIS A 62 4.76 6.27 4.47
C HIS A 62 5.65 5.41 3.57
N GLU A 63 6.16 4.29 4.08
CA GLU A 63 6.96 3.36 3.30
C GLU A 63 6.13 2.72 2.17
N LEU A 64 4.88 2.35 2.45
CA LEU A 64 3.94 1.90 1.42
C LEU A 64 3.71 2.96 0.34
N GLU A 65 3.52 4.23 0.71
CA GLU A 65 3.35 5.31 -0.26
C GLU A 65 4.57 5.47 -1.17
N LYS A 66 5.78 5.44 -0.60
CA LYS A 66 7.02 5.50 -1.38
C LYS A 66 7.13 4.33 -2.34
N PHE A 67 6.84 3.12 -1.87
CA PHE A 67 6.92 1.93 -2.68
C PHE A 67 5.94 2.00 -3.86
N ILE A 68 4.67 2.36 -3.60
CA ILE A 68 3.66 2.54 -4.65
C ILE A 68 4.12 3.57 -5.69
N LYS A 69 4.66 4.72 -5.26
CA LYS A 69 5.20 5.74 -6.17
C LYS A 69 6.40 5.24 -6.98
N SER A 70 7.22 4.36 -6.41
CA SER A 70 8.39 3.79 -7.09
C SER A 70 8.02 2.78 -8.17
N ILE A 71 6.91 2.06 -8.00
CA ILE A 71 6.42 1.08 -8.99
C ILE A 71 5.45 1.72 -10.01
N ASP A 72 4.75 2.80 -9.64
CA ASP A 72 3.86 3.58 -10.52
C ASP A 72 4.64 4.63 -11.33
N VAL A 73 5.71 4.20 -11.98
CA VAL A 73 6.53 5.05 -12.86
C VAL A 73 6.12 4.85 -14.32
N ALA A 74 6.20 5.91 -15.13
CA ALA A 74 5.99 5.80 -16.56
C ALA A 74 7.12 4.96 -17.19
N PRO A 75 6.82 4.00 -18.08
CA PRO A 75 7.87 3.39 -18.89
C PRO A 75 8.52 4.47 -19.77
N GLU A 76 9.84 4.61 -19.67
CA GLU A 76 10.67 5.50 -20.52
C GLU A 76 10.62 5.11 -22.00
#